data_AF-A0A957P1D2-F1
#
_entry.id   AF-A0A957P1D2-F1
#
_cell.length_a   1.000
_cell.length_b   1.000
_cell.length_c   1.000
_cell.angle_alpha   90.00
_cell.angle_beta   90.00
_cell.angle_gamma   90.00
#
_symmetry.space_group_name_H-M   'P 1'
#
loop_
_entity.id
_entity.type
_entity.pdbx_description
1 polymer ?
#
loop_
_entity_poly.entity_id
_entity_poly.type
_entity_poly.pdbx_seq_one_letter_code
_entity_poly.pdbx_strand_id
1 'polypeptide(L)' 'MTLLQMMENAGRNLALLAKRLLDGDIVDRPIVVLAGRGNNGGGGLAAARHLLNWGAWVQV' A
#
# COMPACT_ATOMS: atom_id res chain seq x y z
N MET A 1 -15.46 10.24 -10.68
CA MET A 1 -14.22 9.55 -10.24
C MET A 1 -14.37 8.09 -10.64
N THR A 2 -13.40 7.52 -11.36
CA THR A 2 -13.48 6.12 -11.79
C THR A 2 -13.12 5.16 -10.65
N LEU A 3 -13.52 3.89 -10.76
CA LEU A 3 -13.15 2.87 -9.76
C LEU A 3 -11.63 2.77 -9.58
N LEU A 4 -10.87 2.87 -10.68
CA LEU A 4 -9.41 2.86 -10.65
C LEU A 4 -8.85 4.06 -9.86
N GLN A 5 -9.39 5.27 -10.08
CA GLN A 5 -9.00 6.46 -9.33
C GLN A 5 -9.32 6.33 -7.83
N MET A 6 -10.47 5.75 -7.48
CA MET A 6 -10.85 5.51 -6.09
C MET A 6 -9.89 4.53 -5.41
N MET A 7 -9.58 3.40 -6.05
CA MET A 7 -8.65 2.40 -5.53
C MET A 7 -7.23 2.95 -5.38
N GLU A 8 -6.76 3.72 -6.36
CA GLU A 8 -5.44 4.33 -6.33
C GLU A 8 -5.32 5.34 -5.18
N ASN A 9 -6.32 6.19 -4.98
CA ASN A 9 -6.35 7.11 -3.84
C ASN A 9 -6.44 6.38 -2.50
N ALA A 10 -7.23 5.29 -2.41
CA ALA A 10 -7.32 4.49 -1.20
C ALA A 10 -5.96 3.84 -0.88
N GLY A 11 -5.31 3.22 -1.87
CA GLY A 11 -4.01 2.59 -1.71
C GLY A 11 -2.90 3.57 -1.34
N ARG A 12 -2.86 4.74 -1.97
CA ARG A 12 -1.91 5.81 -1.62
C ARG A 12 -2.06 6.24 -0.15
N ASN A 13 -3.29 6.47 0.31
CA ASN A 13 -3.55 6.87 1.69
C ASN A 13 -3.20 5.75 2.68
N LEU A 14 -3.49 4.50 2.34
CA LEU A 14 -3.10 3.35 3.15
C LEU A 14 -1.57 3.22 3.27
N ALA A 15 -0.83 3.37 2.17
CA ALA A 15 0.64 3.36 2.19
C ALA A 15 1.21 4.51 3.04
N LEU A 16 0.64 5.72 2.93
CA LEU A 16 1.04 6.87 3.76
C LEU A 16 0.79 6.61 5.25
N LEU A 17 -0.35 6.00 5.60
CA LEU A 17 -0.64 5.63 6.98
C LEU A 17 0.35 4.58 7.48
N ALA A 18 0.63 3.53 6.71
CA ALA A 18 1.62 2.52 7.05
C ALA A 18 3.01 3.15 7.29
N LYS A 19 3.44 4.05 6.41
CA LYS A 19 4.68 4.82 6.59
C LYS A 19 4.70 5.62 7.89
N ARG A 20 3.61 6.28 8.25
CA ARG A 20 3.51 7.02 9.52
C ARG A 20 3.56 6.11 10.74
N LEU A 21 2.92 4.94 10.68
CA LEU A 21 2.95 3.94 11.76
C LEU A 21 4.34 3.29 11.92
N LEU A 22 5.18 3.38 10.90
CA LEU A 22 6.57 2.91 10.90
C LEU A 22 7.55 4.08 11.10
N ASP A 23 7.11 5.17 11.72
CA ASP A 23 7.91 6.36 12.04
C ASP A 23 8.61 7.02 10.83
N GLY A 24 8.06 6.82 9.63
CA GLY A 24 8.64 7.31 8.38
C GLY A 24 9.72 6.39 7.79
N ASP A 25 10.14 5.36 8.52
CA ASP A 25 11.20 4.43 8.15
C ASP A 25 10.63 3.24 7.36
N ILE A 26 10.73 3.34 6.03
CA ILE A 26 10.17 2.36 5.08
C ILE A 26 11.22 1.69 4.21
N VAL A 27 12.42 2.27 4.07
CA VAL A 27 13.46 1.79 3.15
C VAL A 27 14.04 0.50 3.71
N ASP A 28 14.22 -0.50 2.86
CA ASP A 28 14.69 -1.84 3.21
C ASP A 28 13.83 -2.57 4.27
N ARG A 29 12.63 -2.07 4.54
CA ARG A 29 11.74 -2.68 5.54
C ARG A 29 10.93 -3.81 4.93
N PRO A 30 10.92 -5.02 5.52
CA PRO A 30 10.06 -6.10 5.05
C PRO A 30 8.60 -5.85 5.44
N ILE A 31 7.70 -5.90 4.47
CA ILE A 31 6.25 -5.68 4.64
C ILE A 31 5.49 -6.79 3.91
N VAL A 32 4.53 -7.41 4.60
CA VAL A 32 3.58 -8.37 4.02
C VAL A 32 2.22 -7.72 3.86
N VAL A 33 1.63 -7.79 2.66
CA VAL A 33 0.33 -7.21 2.33
C VAL A 33 -0.69 -8.30 2.03
N LEU A 34 -1.53 -8.62 3.02
CA LEU A 34 -2.58 -9.62 2.86
C LEU A 34 -3.81 -9.02 2.17
N ALA A 35 -3.97 -9.27 0.87
CA ALA A 35 -5.07 -8.74 0.07
C ALA A 35 -6.16 -9.79 -0.21
N GLY A 36 -7.40 -9.49 0.20
CA GLY A 36 -8.58 -10.32 -0.13
C GLY A 36 -9.07 -10.12 -1.56
N ARG A 37 -10.10 -10.88 -1.98
CA ARG A 37 -10.65 -10.83 -3.35
C ARG A 37 -11.57 -9.63 -3.68
N GLY A 38 -11.86 -8.77 -2.70
CA GLY A 38 -12.80 -7.65 -2.84
C GLY A 38 -12.13 -6.30 -3.11
N ASN A 39 -12.94 -5.23 -3.10
CA ASN A 39 -12.47 -3.85 -3.33
C ASN A 39 -11.34 -3.42 -2.37
N ASN A 40 -11.38 -3.87 -1.12
CA ASN A 40 -10.32 -3.60 -0.14
C ASN A 40 -9.00 -4.26 -0.53
N GLY A 41 -9.04 -5.43 -1.18
CA GLY A 41 -7.87 -6.08 -1.72
C GLY A 41 -7.20 -5.24 -2.81
N GLY A 42 -8.00 -4.67 -3.72
CA GLY A 42 -7.49 -3.74 -4.72
C GLY A 42 -6.79 -2.52 -4.12
N GLY A 43 -7.36 -1.95 -3.04
CA GLY A 43 -6.70 -0.88 -2.28
C GLY A 43 -5.39 -1.33 -1.61
N GLY A 44 -5.36 -2.55 -1.05
CA GLY A 44 -4.16 -3.16 -0.48
C GLY A 44 -3.05 -3.35 -1.51
N LEU A 45 -3.38 -3.89 -2.70
CA LEU A 45 -2.42 -4.06 -3.80
C LEU A 45 -1.89 -2.72 -4.32
N ALA A 46 -2.74 -1.69 -4.41
CA ALA A 46 -2.29 -0.34 -4.74
C ALA A 46 -1.33 0.21 -3.67
N ALA A 47 -1.62 -0.02 -2.37
CA ALA A 47 -0.72 0.37 -1.28
C ALA A 47 0.63 -0.38 -1.35
N ALA A 48 0.61 -1.68 -1.63
CA ALA A 48 1.80 -2.51 -1.82
C ALA A 48 2.74 -1.90 -2.86
N ARG A 49 2.19 -1.48 -4.01
CA ARG A 49 2.97 -0.80 -5.07
C ARG A 49 3.61 0.50 -4.59
N HIS A 50 2.89 1.34 -3.82
CA HIS A 50 3.47 2.56 -3.26
C HIS A 50 4.61 2.28 -2.28
N LEU A 51 4.43 1.30 -1.40
CA LEU A 51 5.46 0.91 -0.42
C LEU A 51 6.72 0.37 -1.12
N LEU A 52 6.54 -0.49 -2.12
CA LEU A 52 7.65 -0.99 -2.95
C LEU A 52 8.37 0.17 -3.66
N ASN A 53 7.63 1.11 -4.24
CA ASN A 53 8.19 2.30 -4.89
C ASN A 53 8.92 3.25 -3.92
N TRP A 54 8.66 3.15 -2.62
CA TRP A 54 9.36 3.91 -1.59
C TRP A 54 10.56 3.17 -0.99
N GLY A 55 10.88 1.98 -1.51
CA GLY A 55 12.08 1.22 -1.12
C GLY A 55 11.81 0.13 -0.07
N ALA A 56 10.56 -0.19 0.25
CA ALA A 56 10.27 -1.33 1.11
C ALA A 56 10.41 -2.67 0.35
N TRP A 57 10.72 -3.74 1.07
CA TRP A 57 10.63 -5.11 0.54
C TRP A 57 9.20 -5.63 0.75
N VAL A 58 8.43 -5.70 -0.32
CA VAL A 58 7.00 -6.04 -0.23
C VAL A 58 6.74 -7.45 -0.73
N GLN A 59 6.11 -8.27 0.12
CA GLN A 59 5.48 -9.52 -0.25
C GLN A 59 3.96 -9.33 -0.20
N VAL A 60 3.26 -9.83 -1.21
CA VAL A 60 1.79 -9.83 -1.27
C VAL A 60 1.30 -11.25 -1.08
#